data_AF-A0A6B3WCD2-F1
#
_entry.id   AF-A0A6B3WCD2-F1
#
_cell.length_a   1.000
_cell.length_b   1.000
_cell.length_c   1.000
_cell.angle_alpha   90.00
_cell.angle_beta   90.00
_cell.angle_gamma   90.00
#
_symmetry.space_group_name_H-M   'P 1'
#
loop_
_entity.id
_entity.type
_entity.pdbx_description
1 polymer ?
#
loop_
_entity_poly.entity_id
_entity_poly.type
_entity_poly.pdbx_seq_one_letter_code
_entity_poly.pdbx_strand_id
1 'polypeptide(L)'
;MDLLYSLGEKGGWNNRDTINAFVEYSKVLFKFFGSKVKYWLTINEQNTMILHPGAIGMPKGKSLPSKKELYQQNHHMLLAQAKVMNLCHEMYPNAKIGPAINTTAMYAETCNPSDAIAAHNWETIRCWSFLDIAVCGRYNKLTWSYLVDRNIQPTILDEDIKLLSSAKPDFIAINYYSTATISENKGDSSDISARTDDQQIMLGEQGVYRPTENTYVSKTKYG
;
A
#
# COMPACT_ATOMS: atom_id res chain seq x y z
N MET A 1 -0.07 12.08 4.79
CA MET A 1 -1.32 11.50 5.30
C MET A 1 -1.82 12.41 6.39
N ASP A 2 -3.04 12.89 6.28
CA ASP A 2 -3.54 14.00 7.11
C ASP A 2 -4.18 13.47 8.41
N LEU A 3 -3.45 12.62 9.12
CA LEU A 3 -3.89 12.09 10.41
C LEU A 3 -3.93 13.22 11.44
N LEU A 4 -5.01 13.28 12.24
CA LEU A 4 -5.13 14.25 13.33
C LEU A 4 -3.91 14.22 14.24
N TYR A 5 -3.34 15.39 14.51
CA TYR A 5 -2.12 15.53 15.33
C TYR A 5 -2.23 14.84 16.69
N SER A 6 -3.39 14.92 17.35
CA SER A 6 -3.63 14.26 18.64
C SER A 6 -3.58 12.73 18.59
N LEU A 7 -3.90 12.11 17.45
CA LEU A 7 -3.72 10.68 17.23
C LEU A 7 -2.24 10.37 16.96
N GLY A 8 -1.55 11.24 16.21
CA GLY A 8 -0.10 11.18 16.02
C GLY A 8 0.67 11.15 17.35
N GLU A 9 0.30 12.01 18.30
CA GLU A 9 0.87 12.04 19.66
C GLU A 9 0.66 10.73 20.43
N LYS A 10 -0.37 9.95 20.09
CA LYS A 10 -0.68 8.64 20.70
C LYS A 10 -0.06 7.46 19.94
N GLY A 11 0.85 7.73 19.00
CA GLY A 11 1.52 6.73 18.18
C GLY A 11 0.91 6.51 16.79
N GLY A 12 -0.13 7.26 16.42
CA GLY A 12 -0.76 7.19 15.11
C GLY A 12 -1.15 5.77 14.71
N TRP A 13 -0.82 5.35 13.49
CA TRP A 13 -1.15 4.00 13.00
C TRP A 13 -0.36 2.88 13.66
N ASN A 14 0.70 3.14 14.44
CA ASN A 14 1.31 2.10 15.27
C ASN A 14 0.37 1.72 16.42
N ASN A 15 -0.51 2.62 16.83
CA ASN A 15 -1.52 2.37 17.84
C ASN A 15 -2.77 1.77 17.20
N ARG A 16 -3.13 0.55 17.61
CA ARG A 16 -4.32 -0.18 17.12
C ARG A 16 -5.62 0.57 17.38
N ASP A 17 -5.70 1.42 18.41
CA ASP A 17 -6.89 2.22 18.72
C ASP A 17 -7.20 3.27 17.64
N THR A 18 -6.23 3.66 16.82
CA THR A 18 -6.43 4.57 15.67
C THR A 18 -7.44 4.01 14.67
N ILE A 19 -7.58 2.67 14.60
CA ILE A 19 -8.63 1.99 13.82
C ILE A 19 -10.00 2.50 14.23
N ASN A 20 -10.29 2.56 15.54
CA ASN A 20 -11.61 2.96 16.03
C ASN A 20 -11.86 4.44 15.77
N ALA A 21 -10.83 5.29 15.88
CA ALA A 21 -10.95 6.71 15.54
C ALA A 21 -11.30 6.92 14.06
N PHE A 22 -10.69 6.15 13.14
CA PHE A 22 -11.01 6.21 11.70
C PHE A 22 -12.44 5.73 11.40
N VAL A 23 -12.90 4.68 12.10
CA VAL A 23 -14.27 4.17 11.98
C VAL A 23 -15.29 5.22 12.45
N GLU A 24 -15.07 5.86 13.61
CA GLU A 24 -15.96 6.90 14.12
C GLU A 24 -15.99 8.12 13.19
N TYR A 25 -14.84 8.54 12.67
CA TYR A 25 -14.77 9.59 11.66
C TYR A 25 -15.60 9.23 10.42
N SER A 26 -15.44 8.01 9.89
CA SER A 26 -16.17 7.55 8.71
C SER A 26 -17.68 7.47 8.98
N LYS A 27 -18.07 7.02 10.17
CA LYS A 27 -19.47 6.98 10.62
C LYS A 27 -20.12 8.35 10.60
N VAL A 28 -19.40 9.38 11.07
CA VAL A 28 -19.85 10.77 11.01
C VAL A 28 -20.06 11.18 9.55
N LEU A 29 -19.09 10.95 8.66
CA LEU A 29 -19.24 11.28 7.24
C LEU A 29 -20.43 10.57 6.60
N PHE A 30 -20.59 9.27 6.83
CA PHE A 30 -21.73 8.51 6.32
C PHE A 30 -23.05 9.08 6.84
N LYS A 31 -23.16 9.39 8.14
CA LYS A 31 -24.37 9.98 8.72
C LYS A 31 -24.79 11.30 8.04
N PHE A 32 -23.82 12.17 7.73
CA PHE A 32 -24.12 13.50 7.18
C PHE A 32 -24.22 13.52 5.65
N PHE A 33 -23.51 12.64 4.95
CA PHE A 33 -23.38 12.70 3.49
C PHE A 33 -23.78 11.40 2.76
N GLY A 34 -23.96 10.28 3.45
CA GLY A 34 -24.24 8.97 2.84
C GLY A 34 -25.53 8.90 2.03
N SER A 35 -26.53 9.74 2.34
CA SER A 35 -27.75 9.85 1.53
C SER A 35 -27.55 10.60 0.20
N LYS A 36 -26.45 11.37 0.06
CA LYS A 36 -26.12 12.19 -1.11
C LYS A 36 -24.95 11.63 -1.91
N VAL A 37 -24.04 10.90 -1.25
CA VAL A 37 -22.81 10.38 -1.83
C VAL A 37 -22.93 8.88 -2.02
N LYS A 38 -22.94 8.46 -3.29
CA LYS A 38 -23.06 7.05 -3.69
C LYS A 38 -21.73 6.31 -3.70
N TYR A 39 -20.62 6.98 -4.01
CA TYR A 39 -19.31 6.36 -4.18
C TYR A 39 -18.33 6.87 -3.12
N TRP A 40 -17.66 5.94 -2.44
CA TRP A 40 -16.75 6.22 -1.34
C TRP A 40 -15.40 5.56 -1.58
N LEU A 41 -14.33 6.28 -1.27
CA LEU A 41 -13.00 5.73 -1.14
C LEU A 41 -12.66 5.65 0.34
N THR A 42 -12.02 4.56 0.75
CA THR A 42 -11.53 4.41 2.13
C THR A 42 -10.21 5.16 2.31
N ILE A 43 -9.08 4.49 2.10
CA ILE A 43 -7.74 5.07 2.19
C ILE A 43 -7.16 5.15 0.78
N ASN A 44 -6.60 6.31 0.44
CA ASN A 44 -5.92 6.57 -0.82
C ASN A 44 -4.43 6.22 -0.76
N GLU A 45 -3.94 5.51 -1.77
CA GLU A 45 -2.52 5.19 -1.99
C GLU A 45 -1.81 4.61 -0.77
N GLN A 46 -2.47 3.69 -0.06
CA GLN A 46 -1.95 3.13 1.18
C GLN A 46 -0.51 2.59 1.08
N ASN A 47 -0.17 1.95 -0.04
CA ASN A 47 1.16 1.38 -0.28
C ASN A 47 2.27 2.44 -0.31
N THR A 48 1.96 3.70 -0.62
CA THR A 48 2.97 4.78 -0.62
C THR A 48 3.55 5.06 0.75
N MET A 49 2.86 4.69 1.84
CA MET A 49 3.40 4.79 3.19
C MET A 49 4.62 3.92 3.40
N ILE A 50 4.63 2.74 2.79
CA ILE A 50 5.76 1.81 2.85
C ILE A 50 6.84 2.22 1.84
N LEU A 51 6.45 2.65 0.65
CA LEU A 51 7.38 2.96 -0.45
C LEU A 51 8.10 4.30 -0.27
N HIS A 52 7.38 5.30 0.27
CA HIS A 52 7.85 6.67 0.44
C HIS A 52 7.49 7.21 1.82
N PRO A 53 7.99 6.61 2.92
CA PRO A 53 7.62 7.01 4.29
C PRO A 53 7.92 8.49 4.59
N GLY A 54 8.94 9.07 3.94
CA GLY A 54 9.26 10.50 4.07
C GLY A 54 8.25 11.45 3.41
N ALA A 55 7.48 10.98 2.41
CA ALA A 55 6.45 11.78 1.74
C ALA A 55 5.20 11.99 2.62
N ILE A 56 5.03 11.18 3.67
CA ILE A 56 3.87 11.22 4.56
C ILE A 56 4.05 12.21 5.72
N GLY A 57 5.23 12.82 5.84
CA GLY A 57 5.60 13.77 6.89
C GLY A 57 6.52 13.14 7.94
N MET A 58 7.34 13.97 8.60
CA MET A 58 8.28 13.49 9.63
C MET A 58 7.58 13.33 10.99
N PRO A 59 7.67 12.14 11.63
CA PRO A 59 7.25 11.97 13.02
C PRO A 59 8.01 12.90 13.97
N LYS A 60 7.44 13.14 15.16
CA LYS A 60 7.95 14.07 16.17
C LYS A 60 9.37 13.76 16.70
N GLY A 61 9.92 12.58 16.40
CA GLY A 61 11.30 12.18 16.72
C GLY A 61 12.34 12.44 15.63
N LYS A 62 11.94 13.02 14.48
CA LYS A 62 12.77 13.20 13.27
C LYS A 62 13.34 11.92 12.63
N SER A 63 13.05 10.74 13.19
CA SER A 63 13.34 9.45 12.55
C SER A 63 12.12 8.95 11.79
N LEU A 64 12.35 8.42 10.59
CA LEU A 64 11.32 7.68 9.87
C LEU A 64 11.04 6.36 10.59
N PRO A 65 9.79 5.86 10.54
CA PRO A 65 9.48 4.53 11.07
C PRO A 65 10.31 3.46 10.35
N SER A 66 10.69 2.42 11.08
CA SER A 66 11.32 1.23 10.51
C SER A 66 10.38 0.51 9.54
N LYS A 67 10.92 -0.29 8.60
CA LYS A 67 10.10 -1.13 7.70
C LYS A 67 9.06 -1.97 8.47
N LYS A 68 9.44 -2.53 9.62
CA LYS A 68 8.55 -3.32 10.48
C LYS A 68 7.37 -2.49 11.01
N GLU A 69 7.63 -1.28 11.49
CA GLU A 69 6.57 -0.37 11.92
C GLU A 69 5.66 0.03 10.75
N LEU A 70 6.21 0.32 9.56
CA LEU A 70 5.41 0.66 8.39
C LEU A 70 4.47 -0.48 7.97
N TYR A 71 4.93 -1.73 8.00
CA TYR A 71 4.05 -2.89 7.72
C TYR A 71 3.02 -3.12 8.83
N GLN A 72 3.36 -2.83 10.10
CA GLN A 72 2.37 -2.86 11.20
C GLN A 72 1.29 -1.79 11.04
N GLN A 73 1.69 -0.56 10.72
CA GLN A 73 0.78 0.56 10.42
C GLN A 73 -0.15 0.21 9.26
N ASN A 74 0.42 -0.38 8.20
CA ASN A 74 -0.33 -0.83 7.04
C ASN A 74 -1.38 -1.88 7.41
N HIS A 75 -1.04 -2.87 8.24
CA HIS A 75 -2.00 -3.86 8.74
C HIS A 75 -3.15 -3.20 9.49
N HIS A 76 -2.87 -2.26 10.40
CA HIS A 76 -3.94 -1.52 11.11
C HIS A 76 -4.83 -0.71 10.15
N MET A 77 -4.25 -0.07 9.14
CA MET A 77 -5.00 0.65 8.12
C MET A 77 -5.91 -0.30 7.31
N LEU A 78 -5.45 -1.49 6.93
CA LEU A 78 -6.27 -2.51 6.26
C LEU A 78 -7.46 -2.95 7.12
N LEU A 79 -7.25 -3.13 8.43
CA LEU A 79 -8.33 -3.43 9.38
C LEU A 79 -9.34 -2.28 9.48
N ALA A 80 -8.86 -1.04 9.49
CA ALA A 80 -9.72 0.14 9.49
C ALA A 80 -10.56 0.23 8.22
N GLN A 81 -9.95 -0.02 7.05
CA GLN A 81 -10.67 -0.09 5.78
C GLN A 81 -11.73 -1.18 5.79
N ALA A 82 -11.40 -2.38 6.29
CA ALA A 82 -12.36 -3.49 6.41
C ALA A 82 -13.58 -3.12 7.27
N LYS A 83 -13.35 -2.52 8.45
CA LYS A 83 -14.45 -2.04 9.32
C LYS A 83 -15.30 -0.97 8.64
N VAL A 84 -14.67 -0.01 7.95
CA VAL A 84 -15.38 1.10 7.29
C VAL A 84 -16.18 0.62 6.08
N MET A 85 -15.67 -0.34 5.31
CA MET A 85 -16.42 -0.96 4.22
C MET A 85 -17.69 -1.65 4.74
N ASN A 86 -17.55 -2.51 5.76
CA ASN A 86 -18.70 -3.17 6.39
C ASN A 86 -19.72 -2.16 6.94
N LEU A 87 -19.24 -1.11 7.62
CA LEU A 87 -20.09 -0.04 8.15
C LEU A 87 -20.84 0.72 7.05
N CYS A 88 -20.18 0.98 5.92
CA CYS A 88 -20.81 1.65 4.77
C CYS A 88 -21.97 0.81 4.21
N HIS A 89 -21.76 -0.49 4.05
CA HIS A 89 -22.81 -1.42 3.59
C HIS A 89 -23.96 -1.56 4.58
N GLU A 90 -23.67 -1.52 5.89
CA GLU A 90 -24.71 -1.54 6.93
C GLU A 90 -25.57 -0.27 6.90
N MET A 91 -24.93 0.91 6.86
CA MET A 91 -25.63 2.20 6.93
C MET A 91 -26.30 2.58 5.60
N TYR A 92 -25.67 2.24 4.47
CA TYR A 92 -26.10 2.62 3.13
C TYR A 92 -25.90 1.47 2.14
N PRO A 93 -26.79 0.45 2.11
CA PRO A 93 -26.64 -0.75 1.28
C PRO A 93 -26.50 -0.51 -0.23
N ASN A 94 -26.99 0.63 -0.72
CA ASN A 94 -26.92 1.02 -2.13
C ASN A 94 -25.67 1.85 -2.47
N ALA A 95 -24.90 2.28 -1.46
CA ALA A 95 -23.62 2.92 -1.67
C ALA A 95 -22.58 1.92 -2.19
N LYS A 96 -21.51 2.45 -2.76
CA LYS A 96 -20.39 1.71 -3.31
C LYS A 96 -19.12 2.21 -2.66
N ILE A 97 -18.31 1.29 -2.15
CA ILE A 97 -17.08 1.64 -1.43
C ILE A 97 -15.91 0.75 -1.85
N GLY A 98 -14.73 1.33 -1.96
CA GLY A 98 -13.53 0.63 -2.38
C GLY A 98 -12.23 1.20 -1.82
N PRO A 99 -11.12 0.44 -1.88
CA PRO A 99 -9.79 0.98 -1.69
C PRO A 99 -9.33 1.78 -2.92
N ALA A 100 -8.36 2.66 -2.72
CA ALA A 100 -7.58 3.28 -3.80
C ALA A 100 -6.10 2.92 -3.63
N ILE A 101 -5.51 2.35 -4.66
CA ILE A 101 -4.11 1.90 -4.64
C ILE A 101 -3.30 2.56 -5.75
N ASN A 102 -2.05 2.91 -5.47
CA ASN A 102 -1.09 3.26 -6.50
C ASN A 102 -0.56 1.97 -7.14
N THR A 103 -0.78 1.79 -8.44
CA THR A 103 -0.22 0.66 -9.17
C THR A 103 0.70 1.15 -10.27
N THR A 104 1.72 0.34 -10.55
CA THR A 104 2.68 0.55 -11.63
C THR A 104 2.83 -0.79 -12.31
N ALA A 105 2.67 -0.83 -13.63
CA ALA A 105 2.95 -2.03 -14.41
C ALA A 105 4.46 -2.22 -14.49
N MET A 106 4.92 -3.43 -14.17
CA MET A 106 6.35 -3.78 -14.18
C MET A 106 6.68 -4.59 -15.42
N TYR A 107 7.50 -4.04 -16.31
CA TYR A 107 8.02 -4.75 -17.48
C TYR A 107 9.42 -5.27 -17.22
N ALA A 108 9.67 -6.52 -17.62
CA ALA A 108 11.03 -7.06 -17.62
C ALA A 108 11.89 -6.31 -18.65
N GLU A 109 13.16 -6.07 -18.33
CA GLU A 109 14.13 -5.45 -19.23
C GLU A 109 14.37 -6.31 -20.48
N THR A 110 14.48 -7.62 -20.28
CA THR A 110 14.67 -8.60 -21.36
C THR A 110 13.73 -9.80 -21.21
N CYS A 111 13.78 -10.73 -22.17
CA CYS A 111 13.10 -12.02 -22.07
C CYS A 111 13.85 -13.05 -21.21
N ASN A 112 14.92 -12.65 -20.51
CA ASN A 112 15.60 -13.52 -19.56
C ASN A 112 14.62 -13.91 -18.43
N PRO A 113 14.48 -15.21 -18.10
CA PRO A 113 13.63 -15.64 -17.00
C PRO A 113 13.88 -14.92 -15.66
N SER A 114 15.13 -14.55 -15.35
CA SER A 114 15.44 -13.81 -14.12
C SER A 114 14.82 -12.41 -14.09
N ASP A 115 14.82 -11.69 -15.22
CA ASP A 115 14.19 -10.36 -15.31
C ASP A 115 12.66 -10.48 -15.19
N ALA A 116 12.08 -11.52 -15.81
CA ALA A 116 10.65 -11.79 -15.71
C ALA A 116 10.21 -12.09 -14.28
N ILE A 117 11.00 -12.90 -13.54
CA ILE A 117 10.75 -13.19 -12.13
C ILE A 117 10.91 -11.92 -11.28
N ALA A 118 11.95 -11.12 -11.52
CA ALA A 118 12.18 -9.86 -10.80
C ALA A 118 11.01 -8.88 -10.98
N ALA A 119 10.52 -8.71 -12.21
CA ALA A 119 9.36 -7.87 -12.52
C ALA A 119 8.10 -8.38 -11.79
N HIS A 120 7.82 -9.68 -11.86
CA HIS A 120 6.66 -10.29 -11.20
C HIS A 120 6.72 -10.16 -9.66
N ASN A 121 7.88 -10.46 -9.07
CA ASN A 121 8.09 -10.37 -7.63
C ASN A 121 7.85 -8.93 -7.15
N TRP A 122 8.43 -7.95 -7.85
CA TRP A 122 8.30 -6.56 -7.45
C TRP A 122 6.88 -6.02 -7.63
N GLU A 123 6.23 -6.33 -8.75
CA GLU A 123 4.83 -5.94 -8.95
C GLU A 123 3.92 -6.55 -7.89
N THR A 124 4.17 -7.81 -7.52
CA THR A 124 3.42 -8.49 -6.45
C THR A 124 3.64 -7.81 -5.10
N ILE A 125 4.89 -7.57 -4.71
CA ILE A 125 5.23 -6.96 -3.41
C ILE A 125 4.71 -5.52 -3.31
N ARG A 126 4.88 -4.72 -4.37
CA ARG A 126 4.53 -3.28 -4.39
C ARG A 126 3.05 -3.01 -4.62
N CYS A 127 2.39 -3.82 -5.45
CA CYS A 127 1.03 -3.57 -5.95
C CYS A 127 0.07 -4.66 -5.47
N TRP A 128 0.16 -5.87 -6.05
CA TRP A 128 -0.90 -6.88 -5.94
C TRP A 128 -1.14 -7.37 -4.52
N SER A 129 -0.10 -7.42 -3.68
CA SER A 129 -0.20 -7.89 -2.28
C SER A 129 -1.17 -7.09 -1.41
N PHE A 130 -1.25 -5.77 -1.65
CA PHE A 130 -2.16 -4.89 -0.93
C PHE A 130 -3.61 -5.14 -1.33
N LEU A 131 -3.87 -5.38 -2.61
CA LEU A 131 -5.20 -5.76 -3.11
C LEU A 131 -5.60 -7.17 -2.66
N ASP A 132 -4.67 -8.12 -2.62
CA ASP A 132 -4.91 -9.46 -2.06
C ASP A 132 -5.48 -9.36 -0.63
N ILE A 133 -4.97 -8.44 0.20
CA ILE A 133 -5.50 -8.25 1.55
C ILE A 133 -6.81 -7.46 1.54
N ALA A 134 -6.86 -6.32 0.85
CA ALA A 134 -8.02 -5.43 0.86
C ALA A 134 -9.27 -6.02 0.19
N VAL A 135 -9.11 -6.97 -0.74
CA VAL A 135 -10.19 -7.58 -1.53
C VAL A 135 -10.43 -9.03 -1.12
N CYS A 136 -9.36 -9.82 -0.98
CA CYS A 136 -9.47 -11.25 -0.69
C CYS A 136 -9.31 -11.57 0.81
N GLY A 137 -8.93 -10.60 1.65
CA GLY A 137 -8.77 -10.80 3.08
C GLY A 137 -7.58 -11.69 3.47
N ARG A 138 -6.60 -11.87 2.56
CA ARG A 138 -5.45 -12.75 2.77
C ARG A 138 -4.14 -12.07 2.40
N TYR A 139 -3.09 -12.38 3.13
CA TYR A 139 -1.72 -12.01 2.74
C TYR A 139 -1.28 -12.84 1.53
N ASN A 140 -0.69 -12.18 0.53
CA ASN A 140 -0.05 -12.87 -0.58
C ASN A 140 1.15 -13.70 -0.08
N LYS A 141 1.28 -14.96 -0.53
CA LYS A 141 2.32 -15.87 -0.04
C LYS A 141 3.73 -15.39 -0.36
N LEU A 142 3.96 -14.87 -1.56
CA LEU A 142 5.25 -14.34 -2.00
C LEU A 142 5.66 -13.17 -1.10
N THR A 143 4.74 -12.22 -0.91
CA THR A 143 4.98 -11.08 -0.03
C THR A 143 5.18 -11.51 1.42
N TRP A 144 4.40 -12.47 1.93
CA TRP A 144 4.58 -12.98 3.29
C TRP A 144 5.97 -13.59 3.50
N SER A 145 6.45 -14.40 2.56
CA SER A 145 7.81 -14.93 2.58
C SER A 145 8.85 -13.81 2.61
N TYR A 146 8.69 -12.78 1.77
CA TYR A 146 9.56 -11.60 1.77
C TYR A 146 9.59 -10.87 3.13
N LEU A 147 8.43 -10.74 3.79
CA LEU A 147 8.33 -10.09 5.10
C LEU A 147 8.99 -10.89 6.22
N VAL A 148 8.77 -12.20 6.25
CA VAL A 148 9.34 -13.11 7.26
C VAL A 148 10.85 -13.21 7.13
N ASP A 149 11.36 -13.36 5.90
CA ASP A 149 12.80 -13.41 5.60
C ASP A 149 13.54 -12.17 6.15
N ARG A 150 12.88 -11.01 6.10
CA ARG A 150 13.41 -9.72 6.59
C ARG A 150 13.02 -9.39 8.03
N ASN A 151 12.28 -10.25 8.72
CA ASN A 151 11.74 -10.01 10.08
C ASN A 151 10.91 -8.70 10.21
N ILE A 152 10.19 -8.34 9.15
CA ILE A 152 9.36 -7.13 9.04
C ILE A 152 7.85 -7.43 8.93
N GLN A 153 7.45 -8.68 9.15
CA GLN A 153 6.04 -9.07 9.17
C GLN A 153 5.28 -8.38 10.32
N PRO A 154 4.03 -7.95 10.08
CA PRO A 154 3.18 -7.38 11.13
C PRO A 154 2.71 -8.47 12.11
N THR A 155 2.37 -8.06 13.32
CA THR A 155 1.60 -8.87 14.26
C THR A 155 0.15 -8.93 13.77
N ILE A 156 -0.34 -10.15 13.56
CA ILE A 156 -1.70 -10.45 13.11
C ILE A 156 -2.38 -11.27 14.20
N LEU A 157 -3.58 -10.83 14.61
CA LEU A 157 -4.42 -11.58 15.54
C LEU A 157 -5.47 -12.40 14.78
N ASP A 158 -6.00 -13.46 15.40
CA ASP A 158 -6.97 -14.35 14.74
C ASP A 158 -8.24 -13.61 14.28
N GLU A 159 -8.68 -12.61 15.04
CA GLU A 159 -9.83 -11.78 14.65
C GLU A 159 -9.54 -10.86 13.45
N ASP A 160 -8.27 -10.54 13.18
CA ASP A 160 -7.88 -9.67 12.07
C ASP A 160 -8.19 -10.34 10.75
N ILE A 161 -7.84 -11.62 10.60
CA ILE A 161 -8.09 -12.38 9.38
C ILE A 161 -9.59 -12.53 9.12
N LYS A 162 -10.38 -12.78 10.17
CA LYS A 162 -11.85 -12.86 10.06
C LYS A 162 -12.44 -11.53 9.59
N LEU A 163 -11.99 -10.42 10.18
CA LEU A 163 -12.42 -9.08 9.80
C LEU A 163 -12.05 -8.76 8.34
N LEU A 164 -10.79 -8.96 7.95
CA LEU A 164 -10.31 -8.71 6.59
C LEU A 164 -11.08 -9.54 5.55
N SER A 165 -11.38 -10.80 5.88
CA SER A 165 -12.14 -11.70 5.00
C SER A 165 -13.61 -11.31 4.86
N SER A 166 -14.18 -10.64 5.86
CA SER A 166 -15.58 -10.20 5.86
C SER A 166 -15.83 -8.99 4.96
N ALA A 167 -14.83 -8.12 4.80
CA ALA A 167 -14.95 -6.92 3.98
C ALA A 167 -14.92 -7.26 2.49
N LYS A 168 -15.86 -6.67 1.74
CA LYS A 168 -16.00 -6.88 0.29
C LYS A 168 -16.12 -5.54 -0.42
N PRO A 169 -15.02 -4.99 -0.98
CA PRO A 169 -15.12 -3.75 -1.74
C PRO A 169 -15.99 -3.93 -2.99
N ASP A 170 -16.72 -2.88 -3.36
CA ASP A 170 -17.54 -2.84 -4.57
C ASP A 170 -16.73 -2.54 -5.84
N PHE A 171 -15.60 -1.87 -5.67
CA PHE A 171 -14.70 -1.50 -6.76
C PHE A 171 -13.28 -1.31 -6.22
N ILE A 172 -12.31 -1.25 -7.13
CA ILE A 172 -10.92 -0.91 -6.85
C ILE A 172 -10.62 0.36 -7.64
N ALA A 173 -10.23 1.44 -6.95
CA ALA A 173 -9.70 2.61 -7.61
C ALA A 173 -8.19 2.47 -7.80
N ILE A 174 -7.73 2.82 -9.00
CA ILE A 174 -6.33 2.66 -9.40
C ILE A 174 -5.78 4.05 -9.72
N ASN A 175 -4.75 4.42 -8.98
CA ASN A 175 -3.92 5.57 -9.32
C ASN A 175 -2.73 5.05 -10.13
N TYR A 176 -2.60 5.52 -11.36
CA TYR A 176 -1.61 5.05 -12.31
C TYR A 176 -1.00 6.24 -13.03
N TYR A 177 0.33 6.36 -12.96
CA TYR A 177 1.05 7.50 -13.53
C TYR A 177 2.02 7.05 -14.62
N SER A 178 2.83 6.03 -14.34
CA SER A 178 3.86 5.53 -15.24
C SER A 178 4.04 4.01 -15.10
N THR A 179 4.79 3.45 -16.04
CA THR A 179 5.29 2.06 -15.99
C THR A 179 6.70 2.05 -15.43
N ALA A 180 7.21 0.88 -15.04
CA ALA A 180 8.62 0.72 -14.73
C ALA A 180 9.21 -0.49 -15.47
N THR A 181 10.50 -0.40 -15.77
CA THR A 181 11.27 -1.49 -16.34
C THR A 181 12.24 -2.03 -15.31
N ILE A 182 12.29 -3.36 -15.20
CA ILE A 182 12.88 -4.10 -14.09
C ILE A 182 13.83 -5.18 -14.64
N SER A 183 15.03 -5.27 -14.07
CA SER A 183 15.97 -6.36 -14.30
C SER A 183 16.17 -7.20 -13.05
N GLU A 184 16.81 -8.34 -13.23
CA GLU A 184 17.44 -9.13 -12.18
C GLU A 184 18.29 -8.24 -11.26
N ASN A 185 18.22 -8.54 -9.96
CA ASN A 185 19.07 -7.97 -8.93
C ASN A 185 20.46 -8.60 -9.02
N LYS A 186 21.53 -7.78 -9.02
CA LYS A 186 22.92 -8.28 -9.13
C LYS A 186 23.56 -8.58 -7.78
N GLY A 187 22.94 -8.16 -6.68
CA GLY A 187 23.46 -8.31 -5.32
C GLY A 187 24.59 -7.33 -4.98
N ASP A 188 24.72 -6.24 -5.74
CA ASP A 188 25.78 -5.24 -5.58
C ASP A 188 25.22 -3.82 -5.42
N SER A 189 26.10 -2.83 -5.23
CA SER A 189 25.71 -1.44 -5.00
C SER A 189 25.01 -0.79 -6.20
N SER A 190 25.07 -1.38 -7.40
CA SER A 190 24.39 -0.87 -8.60
C SER A 190 22.88 -1.12 -8.59
N ASP A 191 22.38 -1.97 -7.69
CA ASP A 191 20.96 -2.25 -7.56
C ASP A 191 20.18 -1.08 -6.96
N ILE A 192 20.82 -0.25 -6.13
CA ILE A 192 20.20 0.87 -5.42
C ILE A 192 20.63 2.18 -6.10
N SER A 193 20.13 2.44 -7.31
CA SER A 193 20.27 3.74 -7.97
C SER A 193 18.96 4.52 -7.86
N ALA A 194 19.02 5.73 -7.29
CA ALA A 194 17.87 6.62 -7.25
C ALA A 194 17.65 7.22 -8.64
N ARG A 195 16.43 7.12 -9.16
CA ARG A 195 15.97 8.05 -10.20
C ARG A 195 15.57 9.35 -9.53
N THR A 196 16.30 10.43 -9.79
CA THR A 196 15.92 11.77 -9.35
C THR A 196 14.65 12.22 -10.08
N ASP A 197 13.75 12.88 -9.34
CA ASP A 197 12.61 13.71 -9.79
C ASP A 197 11.23 13.07 -10.07
N ASP A 198 10.87 11.91 -9.50
CA ASP A 198 9.49 11.38 -9.59
C ASP A 198 8.92 10.98 -8.21
N GLN A 199 7.60 11.05 -8.01
CA GLN A 199 6.91 10.40 -6.89
C GLN A 199 7.04 8.86 -6.94
N GLN A 200 7.41 8.30 -8.09
CA GLN A 200 7.72 6.87 -8.26
C GLN A 200 9.24 6.55 -8.19
N ILE A 201 10.01 7.19 -7.30
CA ILE A 201 11.43 6.81 -7.12
C ILE A 201 11.51 5.31 -6.77
N MET A 202 11.91 4.51 -7.75
CA MET A 202 12.21 3.11 -7.56
C MET A 202 13.66 3.02 -7.08
N LEU A 203 13.85 2.74 -5.80
CA LEU A 203 15.12 2.21 -5.32
C LEU A 203 15.04 0.69 -5.49
N GLY A 204 16.04 0.07 -6.11
CA GLY A 204 16.07 -1.39 -6.18
C GLY A 204 15.99 -2.00 -4.77
N GLU A 205 15.34 -3.16 -4.67
CA GLU A 205 15.23 -3.90 -3.43
C GLU A 205 16.20 -5.07 -3.50
N GLN A 206 17.20 -5.06 -2.61
CA GLN A 206 18.26 -6.05 -2.57
C GLN A 206 17.68 -7.47 -2.51
N GLY A 207 18.16 -8.35 -3.40
CA GLY A 207 17.69 -9.72 -3.53
C GLY A 207 16.30 -9.87 -4.15
N VAL A 208 15.71 -8.79 -4.69
CA VAL A 208 14.39 -8.83 -5.35
C VAL A 208 14.47 -8.33 -6.78
N TYR A 209 14.93 -7.09 -6.99
CA TYR A 209 14.96 -6.48 -8.33
C TYR A 209 15.91 -5.29 -8.42
N ARG A 210 16.13 -4.81 -9.65
CA ARG A 210 16.76 -3.52 -9.94
C ARG A 210 15.96 -2.75 -11.02
N PRO A 211 15.73 -1.43 -10.88
CA PRO A 211 15.11 -0.62 -11.92
C PRO A 211 16.06 -0.34 -13.09
N THR A 212 15.54 -0.31 -14.32
CA THR A 212 16.31 -0.10 -15.56
C THR A 212 15.60 0.85 -16.51
N GLU A 213 16.38 1.54 -17.35
CA GLU A 213 15.86 2.44 -18.36
C GLU A 213 15.43 1.67 -19.60
N ASN A 214 14.18 1.89 -20.00
CA ASN A 214 13.66 1.34 -21.24
C ASN A 214 14.00 2.28 -22.39
N THR A 215 14.94 1.87 -23.23
CA THR A 215 15.42 2.66 -24.39
C THR A 215 14.44 2.66 -25.56
N TYR A 216 13.36 1.87 -25.50
CA TYR A 216 12.35 1.77 -26.57
C TYR A 216 11.15 2.70 -26.35
N VAL A 217 11.04 3.37 -25.20
CA VAL A 217 9.95 4.31 -24.90
C VAL A 217 10.50 5.67 -24.49
N SER A 218 9.91 6.72 -25.03
CA SER A 218 10.23 8.10 -24.64
C SER A 218 9.66 8.42 -23.26
N LYS A 219 10.45 9.10 -22.43
CA LYS A 219 10.00 9.68 -21.16
C LYS A 219 9.16 10.93 -21.38
N THR A 220 8.21 11.17 -20.49
CA THR A 220 7.48 12.44 -20.51
C THR A 220 8.37 13.53 -19.89
N LYS A 221 7.98 14.80 -20.05
CA LYS A 221 8.66 15.91 -19.35
C LYS A 221 8.55 15.85 -17.81
N TYR A 222 7.78 14.90 -17.29
CA TYR A 222 7.56 14.67 -15.87
C TYR A 222 8.19 13.36 -15.36
N GLY A 223 8.96 12.67 -16.21
CA GLY A 223 9.33 11.26 -16.02
C GLY A 223 8.48 10.39 -16.93
#